data_AF-A0A1F8L3C0-F1
#
_entry.id   AF-A0A1F8L3C0-F1
#
_cell.length_a   1.000
_cell.length_b   1.000
_cell.length_c   1.000
_cell.angle_alpha   90.00
_cell.angle_beta   90.00
_cell.angle_gamma   90.00
#
_symmetry.space_group_name_H-M   'P 1'
#
loop_
_entity.id
_entity.type
_entity.pdbx_description
1 polymer ?
#
loop_
_entity_poly.entity_id
_entity_poly.type
_entity_poly.pdbx_seq_one_letter_code
_entity_poly.pdbx_strand_id
1 'polypeptide(L)'
;MTAAVGAADAMAKAAPVDIGGPALIGDGLVTLFVLGEISAVGEALEAGARTAERIGRLLACRLIGRPSPDLAGLFCIDDTPP
;
A
#
# COMPACT_ATOMS: atom_id res chain seq x y z
N MET A 1 8.25 4.58 -10.13
CA MET A 1 6.97 3.89 -10.41
C MET A 1 7.10 2.37 -10.46
N THR A 2 8.08 1.78 -11.16
CA THR A 2 8.24 0.31 -11.27
C THR A 2 8.31 -0.43 -9.93
N ALA A 3 9.04 0.10 -8.96
CA ALA A 3 9.11 -0.48 -7.62
C ALA A 3 7.76 -0.49 -6.89
N ALA A 4 6.93 0.55 -7.08
CA ALA A 4 5.59 0.61 -6.50
C ALA A 4 4.67 -0.45 -7.13
N VAL A 5 4.67 -0.58 -8.46
CA VAL A 5 3.87 -1.61 -9.14
C VAL A 5 4.29 -3.02 -8.70
N GLY A 6 5.60 -3.29 -8.61
CA GLY A 6 6.10 -4.57 -8.11
C GLY A 6 5.73 -4.83 -6.64
N ALA A 7 5.76 -3.79 -5.80
CA ALA A 7 5.33 -3.89 -4.41
C ALA A 7 3.82 -4.17 -4.29
N ALA A 8 2.98 -3.51 -5.08
CA ALA A 8 1.54 -3.76 -5.14
C ALA A 8 1.23 -5.21 -5.55
N ASP A 9 1.90 -5.72 -6.60
CA ASP A 9 1.76 -7.11 -7.04
C ASP A 9 2.15 -8.11 -5.94
N ALA A 10 3.25 -7.84 -5.23
CA ALA A 10 3.69 -8.67 -4.12
C ALA A 10 2.71 -8.63 -2.93
N MET A 11 2.17 -7.44 -2.60
CA MET A 11 1.17 -7.26 -1.55
C MET A 11 -0.10 -8.07 -1.84
N ALA A 12 -0.65 -7.93 -3.06
CA ALA A 12 -1.89 -8.60 -3.47
C ALA A 12 -1.76 -10.13 -3.50
N LYS A 13 -0.56 -10.66 -3.76
CA LYS A 13 -0.28 -12.10 -3.76
C LYS A 13 -0.02 -12.67 -2.36
N ALA A 14 0.38 -11.84 -1.41
CA ALA A 14 0.74 -12.29 -0.07
C ALA A 14 -0.49 -12.52 0.81
N ALA A 15 -1.49 -11.63 0.74
CA ALA A 15 -2.65 -11.68 1.62
C ALA A 15 -3.89 -11.06 0.95
N PRO A 16 -5.12 -11.42 1.40
CA PRO A 16 -6.34 -10.81 0.91
C PRO A 16 -6.48 -9.38 1.46
N VAL A 17 -6.08 -8.40 0.64
CA VAL A 17 -6.10 -6.97 0.97
C VAL A 17 -6.56 -6.16 -0.23
N ASP A 18 -7.18 -5.01 0.05
CA ASP A 18 -7.58 -4.03 -0.96
C ASP A 18 -6.47 -3.01 -1.15
N ILE A 19 -5.92 -2.94 -2.36
CA ILE A 19 -4.85 -2.00 -2.70
C ILE A 19 -5.47 -0.82 -3.45
N GLY A 20 -5.31 0.38 -2.88
CA GLY A 20 -5.75 1.61 -3.51
C GLY A 20 -4.85 2.08 -4.64
N GLY A 21 -5.31 3.12 -5.34
CA GLY A 21 -4.55 3.77 -6.40
C GLY A 21 -3.22 4.35 -5.88
N PRO A 22 -2.20 4.48 -6.74
CA PRO A 22 -0.93 5.07 -6.35
C PRO A 22 -1.09 6.57 -6.06
N ALA A 23 -0.73 6.98 -4.86
CA ALA A 23 -0.64 8.39 -4.51
C ALA A 23 0.70 8.97 -4.97
N LEU A 24 0.64 9.92 -5.89
CA LEU A 24 1.79 10.63 -6.44
C LEU A 24 1.97 11.95 -5.68
N ILE A 25 3.07 12.06 -4.94
CA ILE A 25 3.37 13.24 -4.11
C ILE A 25 4.30 14.22 -4.87
N GLY A 26 4.96 13.75 -5.93
CA GLY A 26 5.98 14.48 -6.68
C GLY A 26 7.39 13.93 -6.43
N ASP A 27 8.38 14.46 -7.16
CA ASP A 27 9.81 14.05 -7.05
C ASP A 27 10.07 12.53 -7.20
N GLY A 28 9.22 11.86 -7.99
CA GLY A 28 9.29 10.41 -8.19
C GLY A 28 8.84 9.57 -6.99
N LEU A 29 8.30 10.21 -5.94
CA LEU A 29 7.76 9.54 -4.76
C LEU A 29 6.34 9.03 -5.02
N VAL A 30 6.14 7.74 -4.71
CA VAL A 30 4.86 7.05 -4.86
C VAL A 30 4.56 6.31 -3.58
N THR A 31 3.36 6.51 -3.05
CA THR A 31 2.84 5.81 -1.87
C THR A 31 1.66 4.94 -2.27
N LEU A 32 1.60 3.73 -1.73
CA LEU A 32 0.45 2.83 -1.88
C LEU A 32 -0.28 2.73 -0.56
N PHE A 33 -1.61 2.70 -0.63
CA PHE A 33 -2.46 2.44 0.52
C PHE A 33 -3.07 1.06 0.40
N VAL A 34 -3.12 0.35 1.52
CA VAL A 34 -3.62 -1.03 1.60
C VAL A 34 -4.55 -1.13 2.80
N LEU A 35 -5.74 -1.66 2.58
CA LEU A 35 -6.75 -1.90 3.61
C LEU A 35 -7.08 -3.39 3.72
N GLY A 36 -7.50 -3.80 4.92
CA GLY A 36 -7.87 -5.17 5.22
C GLY A 36 -7.74 -5.46 6.71
N GLU A 37 -7.84 -6.74 7.05
CA GLU A 37 -7.59 -7.21 8.41
C GLU A 37 -6.13 -6.96 8.84
N ILE A 38 -5.91 -6.63 10.12
CA ILE A 38 -4.60 -6.22 10.62
C ILE A 38 -3.48 -7.22 10.33
N SER A 39 -3.78 -8.53 10.40
CA SER A 39 -2.83 -9.59 10.08
C SER A 39 -2.52 -9.65 8.58
N ALA A 40 -3.56 -9.57 7.73
CA ALA A 40 -3.42 -9.60 6.27
C ALA A 40 -2.60 -8.39 5.78
N VAL A 41 -2.87 -7.19 6.31
CA VAL A 41 -2.13 -5.97 5.98
C VAL A 41 -0.67 -6.07 6.41
N GLY A 42 -0.38 -6.71 7.55
CA GLY A 42 0.99 -6.97 8.01
C GLY A 42 1.78 -7.84 7.03
N GLU A 43 1.19 -8.98 6.63
CA GLU A 43 1.81 -9.90 5.67
C GLU A 43 2.03 -9.25 4.30
N ALA A 44 1.03 -8.51 3.81
CA ALA A 44 1.14 -7.75 2.57
C ALA A 44 2.27 -6.71 2.63
N LEU A 45 2.35 -5.93 3.70
CA LEU A 45 3.39 -4.91 3.88
C LEU A 45 4.80 -5.52 3.90
N GLU A 46 5.01 -6.66 4.56
CA GLU A 46 6.31 -7.35 4.56
C GLU A 46 6.72 -7.86 3.17
N ALA A 47 5.78 -8.40 2.39
CA ALA A 47 6.05 -8.84 1.03
C ALA A 47 6.34 -7.66 0.08
N GLY A 48 5.55 -6.60 0.21
CA GLY A 48 5.70 -5.36 -0.55
C GLY A 48 7.01 -4.64 -0.25
N ALA A 49 7.37 -4.51 1.03
CA ALA A 49 8.62 -3.86 1.46
C ALA A 49 9.85 -4.56 0.88
N ARG A 50 9.93 -5.90 1.00
CA ARG A 50 11.03 -6.69 0.42
C ARG A 50 11.14 -6.49 -1.10
N THR A 51 10.02 -6.41 -1.79
CA THR A 51 10.00 -6.21 -3.23
C THR A 51 10.40 -4.78 -3.62
N ALA A 52 9.92 -3.78 -2.86
CA ALA A 52 10.27 -2.38 -3.06
C ALA A 52 11.78 -2.13 -2.85
N GLU A 53 12.38 -2.73 -1.82
CA GLU A 53 13.82 -2.66 -1.55
C GLU A 53 14.66 -3.38 -2.60
N ARG A 54 14.16 -4.48 -3.16
CA ARG A 54 14.87 -5.23 -4.20
C ARG A 54 14.89 -4.51 -5.55
N ILE A 55 13.78 -3.87 -5.92
CA ILE A 55 13.59 -3.22 -7.23
C ILE A 55 14.03 -1.75 -7.21
N GLY A 56 13.92 -1.09 -6.06
CA GLY A 56 14.20 0.34 -5.92
C GLY A 56 14.49 0.76 -4.48
N ARG A 57 14.03 1.95 -4.09
CA ARG A 57 14.25 2.51 -2.75
C ARG A 57 12.94 2.56 -1.98
N LEU A 58 12.86 1.83 -0.88
CA LEU A 58 11.79 1.97 0.10
C LEU A 58 12.11 3.15 1.03
N LEU A 59 11.18 4.09 1.18
CA LEU A 59 11.33 5.20 2.12
C LEU A 59 10.73 4.88 3.48
N ALA A 60 9.51 4.36 3.47
CA ALA A 60 8.75 4.05 4.66
C ALA A 60 7.73 2.94 4.34
N CYS A 61 7.49 2.09 5.33
CA CYS A 61 6.46 1.06 5.33
C CYS A 61 5.89 1.03 6.76
N ARG A 62 4.57 1.14 6.91
CA ARG A 62 3.96 1.26 8.25
C ARG A 62 2.57 0.67 8.29
N LEU A 63 2.29 -0.05 9.36
CA LEU A 63 0.97 -0.61 9.65
C LEU A 63 0.26 0.27 10.69
N ILE A 64 -1.03 0.53 10.45
CA ILE A 64 -1.91 1.27 11.36
C ILE A 64 -3.11 0.37 11.67
N GLY A 65 -3.12 -0.26 12.84
CA GLY A 65 -4.13 -1.27 13.17
C GLY A 65 -5.53 -0.72 13.48
N ARG A 66 -5.62 0.51 14.00
CA ARG A 66 -6.90 1.19 14.28
C ARG A 66 -6.79 2.67 13.90
N PRO A 67 -6.93 3.01 12.61
CA PRO A 67 -6.95 4.40 12.19
C PRO A 67 -8.17 5.12 12.79
N SER A 68 -8.04 6.41 13.08
CA SER A 68 -9.21 7.21 13.43
C SER A 68 -10.16 7.28 12.22
N PRO A 69 -11.49 7.40 12.43
CA PRO A 69 -12.45 7.48 11.34
C PRO A 69 -12.15 8.60 10.34
N ASP A 70 -11.73 9.77 10.86
CA ASP A 70 -11.35 10.93 10.04
C ASP A 70 -10.13 10.65 9.15
N LEU A 71 -9.19 9.81 9.62
CA LEU A 71 -8.02 9.42 8.85
C LEU A 71 -8.40 8.44 7.74
N ALA A 72 -9.30 7.50 8.02
CA ALA A 72 -9.78 6.55 7.01
C ALA A 72 -10.50 7.26 5.86
N GLY A 73 -11.31 8.28 6.16
CA GLY A 73 -12.01 9.08 5.14
C GLY A 73 -11.09 9.97 4.29
N LEU A 74 -9.84 10.19 4.71
CA LEU A 74 -8.86 10.97 3.93
C LEU A 74 -8.21 10.14 2.82
N PHE A 75 -8.15 8.83 3.00
CA PHE A 75 -7.56 7.93 2.02
C PHE A 75 -8.67 7.39 1.11
N CYS A 76 -8.88 8.09 0.00
CA CYS A 76 -9.70 7.66 -1.12
C CYS A 76 -9.15 6.36 -1.72
N ILE A 77 -9.56 5.21 -1.16
CA ILE A 77 -9.67 3.98 -1.94
C ILE A 77 -11.06 4.03 -2.55
N ASP A 78 -11.23 4.89 -3.55
CA ASP A 78 -12.55 5.16 -4.11
C ASP A 78 -13.13 3.89 -4.73
N ASP A 79 -14.22 3.44 -4.13
CA ASP A 79 -15.18 2.46 -4.63
C ASP A 79 -15.99 3.09 -5.80
N THR A 80 -15.32 3.49 -6.88
CA THR A 80 -15.99 4.00 -8.08
C THR A 80 -15.85 3.02 -9.24
N PRO A 81 -16.89 2.19 -9.54
CA PRO A 81 -17.04 1.70 -10.89
C PRO A 81 -17.43 2.87 -11.83
N PRO A 82 -17.02 2.87 -13.11
CA PRO A 82 -17.49 3.85 -14.08
C PRO A 82 -19.00 3.78 -14.31
#